data_AF-A0A3M2SU03-F1
#
_entry.id   AF-A0A3M2SU03-F1
#
_cell.length_a   1.000
_cell.length_b   1.000
_cell.length_c   1.000
_cell.angle_alpha   90.00
_cell.angle_beta   90.00
_cell.angle_gamma   90.00
#
_symmetry.space_group_name_H-M   'P 1'
#
loop_
_entity.id
_entity.type
_entity.pdbx_description
1 polymer ?
#
loop_
_entity_poly.entity_id
_entity_poly.type
_entity_poly.pdbx_seq_one_letter_code
_entity_poly.pdbx_strand_id
1 'polypeptide(L)'
;MCALGYNVAESEINVFWASDLLHRLLHMPDFSQHRIGHYADGYEDVIELAESNSTHPTHDSETLQYFALEAYAYDIAVPGVGCPGPQHDHDHAKTSSTSSTSTAAQPSSTASEVPKVSQD
;
A
#
# COMPACT_ATOMS: atom_id res chain seq x y z
N MET A 1 4.15 11.26 -16.56
CA MET A 1 2.89 11.21 -15.79
C MET A 1 1.73 11.38 -16.76
N CYS A 2 0.64 10.63 -16.59
CA CYS A 2 -0.56 10.65 -17.44
C CYS A 2 -0.34 10.48 -18.96
N ALA A 3 0.71 9.78 -19.36
CA ALA A 3 1.06 9.55 -20.76
C ALA A 3 1.60 8.14 -20.95
N LEU A 4 1.57 7.64 -22.19
CA LEU A 4 2.10 6.32 -22.55
C LEU A 4 1.47 5.17 -21.73
N GLY A 5 0.20 5.32 -21.34
CA GLY A 5 -0.54 4.33 -20.57
C GLY A 5 -0.40 4.42 -19.04
N TYR A 6 0.45 5.32 -18.52
CA TYR A 6 0.52 5.54 -17.07
C TYR A 6 -0.77 6.16 -16.53
N ASN A 7 -1.33 5.59 -15.49
CA ASN A 7 -2.41 6.14 -14.67
C ASN A 7 -2.18 5.83 -13.19
N VAL A 8 -2.81 6.60 -12.31
CA VAL A 8 -2.54 6.56 -10.88
C VAL A 8 -3.02 5.24 -10.23
N ALA A 9 -4.15 4.68 -10.64
CA ALA A 9 -4.68 3.45 -10.05
C ALA A 9 -3.90 2.18 -10.41
N GLU A 10 -3.47 2.04 -11.66
CA GLU A 10 -2.94 0.77 -12.19
C GLU A 10 -1.42 0.73 -12.29
N SER A 11 -0.73 1.87 -12.14
CA SER A 11 0.73 1.96 -12.29
C SER A 11 1.44 2.07 -10.95
N GLU A 12 2.67 1.56 -10.88
CA GLU A 12 3.49 1.72 -9.68
C GLU A 12 3.72 3.21 -9.35
N ILE A 13 3.48 3.58 -8.09
CA ILE A 13 3.54 4.97 -7.64
C ILE A 13 4.97 5.52 -7.59
N ASN A 14 5.99 4.69 -7.54
CA ASN A 14 7.41 5.08 -7.45
C ASN A 14 8.13 5.13 -8.82
N VAL A 15 7.41 5.05 -9.95
CA VAL A 15 8.00 5.10 -11.31
C VAL A 15 8.71 6.43 -11.60
N PHE A 16 8.16 7.54 -11.11
CA PHE A 16 8.77 8.86 -11.28
C PHE A 16 9.67 9.18 -10.10
N TRP A 17 10.88 9.69 -10.38
CA TRP A 17 11.83 10.09 -9.34
C TRP A 17 11.23 11.03 -8.29
N ALA A 18 10.39 11.98 -8.69
CA ALA A 18 9.73 12.90 -7.77
C ALA A 18 8.79 12.16 -6.79
N SER A 19 8.13 11.10 -7.25
CA SER A 19 7.24 10.29 -6.42
C SER A 19 8.02 9.36 -5.49
N ASP A 20 9.05 8.67 -5.99
CA ASP A 20 9.96 7.88 -5.15
C ASP A 20 10.65 8.74 -4.08
N LEU A 21 11.06 9.97 -4.43
CA LEU A 21 11.60 10.93 -3.47
C LEU A 21 10.57 11.26 -2.38
N LEU A 22 9.32 11.53 -2.75
CA LEU A 22 8.25 11.85 -1.80
C LEU A 22 8.04 10.70 -0.80
N HIS A 23 7.96 9.47 -1.28
CA HIS A 23 7.86 8.27 -0.44
C HIS A 23 9.01 8.18 0.57
N ARG A 24 10.25 8.35 0.11
CA ARG A 24 11.44 8.32 0.99
C ARG A 24 11.46 9.47 1.99
N LEU A 25 11.01 10.65 1.57
CA LEU A 25 10.93 11.83 2.42
C LEU A 25 9.91 11.63 3.54
N LEU A 26 8.76 11.03 3.25
CA LEU A 26 7.73 10.68 4.24
C LEU A 26 8.21 9.63 5.24
N HIS A 27 9.15 8.77 4.85
CA HIS A 27 9.82 7.84 5.76
C HIS A 27 10.87 8.48 6.66
N MET A 28 11.33 9.70 6.40
CA MET A 28 12.32 10.35 7.24
C MET A 28 11.66 10.88 8.53
N PRO A 29 12.07 10.40 9.73
CA PRO A 29 11.37 10.75 10.98
C PRO A 29 11.38 12.24 11.31
N ASP A 30 12.44 12.95 10.94
CA ASP A 30 12.55 14.40 11.16
C ASP A 30 11.58 15.19 10.26
N PHE A 31 11.28 14.67 9.07
CA PHE A 31 10.34 15.29 8.14
C PHE A 31 8.89 14.95 8.52
N SER A 32 8.61 13.67 8.74
CA SER A 32 7.26 13.18 9.08
C SER A 32 6.88 13.42 10.53
N GLN A 33 7.84 13.82 11.39
CA GLN A 33 7.66 13.99 12.83
C GLN A 33 7.07 12.74 13.49
N HIS A 34 7.39 11.55 12.98
CA HIS A 34 6.85 10.26 13.42
C HIS A 34 5.31 10.17 13.30
N ARG A 35 4.68 11.01 12.46
CA ARG A 35 3.23 11.02 12.24
C ARG A 35 2.80 10.27 10.99
N ILE A 36 3.73 9.90 10.11
CA ILE A 36 3.42 9.18 8.88
C ILE A 36 3.82 7.71 9.04
N GLY A 37 2.89 6.82 8.73
CA GLY A 37 3.03 5.37 8.77
C GLY A 37 2.56 4.70 7.48
N HIS A 38 2.48 3.37 7.52
CA HIS A 38 1.94 2.52 6.46
C HIS A 38 0.69 1.85 7.02
N TYR A 39 -0.48 2.29 6.56
CA TYR A 39 -1.80 1.84 7.01
C TYR A 39 -2.59 1.14 5.88
N ALA A 40 -2.24 1.40 4.62
CA ALA A 40 -2.79 0.76 3.44
C ALA A 40 -1.66 0.47 2.43
N ASP A 41 -1.82 -0.59 1.65
CA ASP A 41 -0.86 -1.03 0.64
C ASP A 41 -1.56 -1.08 -0.74
N GLY A 42 -1.19 -0.17 -1.64
CA GLY A 42 -1.76 -0.08 -2.98
C GLY A 42 -3.00 0.80 -3.09
N TYR A 43 -3.44 1.02 -4.32
CA TYR A 43 -4.48 1.99 -4.65
C TYR A 43 -5.83 1.65 -4.02
N GLU A 44 -6.32 0.42 -4.15
CA GLU A 44 -7.64 0.02 -3.65
C GLU A 44 -7.73 0.12 -2.12
N ASP A 45 -6.69 -0.35 -1.41
CA ASP A 45 -6.63 -0.28 0.05
C ASP A 45 -6.56 1.19 0.52
N VAL A 46 -5.90 2.07 -0.24
CA VAL A 46 -5.88 3.51 0.03
C VAL A 46 -7.25 4.16 -0.19
N ILE A 47 -8.00 3.75 -1.21
CA ILE A 47 -9.38 4.21 -1.42
C ILE A 47 -10.28 3.75 -0.27
N GLU A 48 -10.22 2.47 0.12
CA GLU A 48 -10.98 1.95 1.28
C GLU A 48 -10.60 2.69 2.58
N LEU A 49 -9.30 2.91 2.80
CA LEU A 49 -8.81 3.67 3.95
C LEU A 49 -9.37 5.09 3.92
N ALA A 50 -9.36 5.77 2.77
CA ALA A 50 -9.85 7.14 2.58
C ALA A 50 -11.37 7.28 2.83
N GLU A 51 -12.16 6.25 2.56
CA GLU A 51 -13.59 6.21 2.88
C GLU A 51 -13.88 6.01 4.37
N SER A 52 -12.88 5.60 5.16
CA SER A 52 -13.04 5.38 6.60
C SER A 52 -13.21 6.67 7.39
N ASN A 53 -13.91 6.61 8.53
CA ASN A 53 -14.00 7.72 9.50
C ASN A 53 -12.82 7.69 10.49
N SER A 54 -11.59 7.66 9.96
CA SER A 54 -10.38 7.66 10.76
C SER A 54 -9.43 8.76 10.31
N THR A 55 -8.41 9.05 11.13
CA THR A 55 -7.36 9.99 10.76
C THR A 55 -6.27 9.34 9.91
N HIS A 56 -6.26 8.01 9.80
CA HIS A 56 -5.21 7.24 9.13
C HIS A 56 -4.93 7.63 7.68
N PRO A 57 -5.92 7.98 6.82
CA PRO A 57 -5.65 8.42 5.45
C PRO A 57 -4.65 9.58 5.38
N THR A 58 -4.81 10.56 6.27
CA THR A 58 -3.92 11.74 6.32
C THR A 58 -2.55 11.45 6.95
N HIS A 59 -2.37 10.25 7.49
CA HIS A 59 -1.16 9.79 8.16
C HIS A 59 -0.51 8.60 7.43
N ASP A 60 -1.08 8.16 6.31
CA ASP A 60 -0.60 7.05 5.52
C ASP A 60 0.31 7.54 4.39
N SER A 61 1.50 6.94 4.25
CA SER A 61 2.46 7.40 3.25
C SER A 61 2.00 7.16 1.82
N GLU A 62 1.30 6.05 1.57
CA GLU A 62 0.81 5.74 0.23
C GLU A 62 -0.34 6.67 -0.14
N THR A 63 -1.29 6.90 0.76
CA THR A 63 -2.38 7.86 0.59
C THR A 63 -1.85 9.25 0.24
N LEU A 64 -0.83 9.73 0.97
CA LEU A 64 -0.21 11.02 0.67
C LEU A 64 0.51 11.02 -0.69
N GLN A 65 1.13 9.90 -1.09
CA GLN A 65 1.79 9.76 -2.37
C GLN A 65 0.79 9.73 -3.55
N TYR A 66 -0.28 8.95 -3.45
CA TYR A 66 -1.37 8.91 -4.43
C TYR A 66 -2.03 10.29 -4.57
N PHE A 67 -2.32 10.96 -3.45
CA PHE A 67 -2.87 12.32 -3.47
C PHE A 67 -1.94 13.29 -4.20
N ALA A 68 -0.64 13.27 -3.92
CA ALA A 68 0.32 14.17 -4.57
C ALA A 68 0.43 13.91 -6.07
N LEU A 69 0.40 12.64 -6.50
CA LEU A 69 0.39 12.27 -7.91
C LEU A 69 -0.88 12.78 -8.61
N GLU A 70 -2.06 12.53 -8.04
CA GLU A 70 -3.31 12.95 -8.66
C GLU A 70 -3.50 14.48 -8.62
N ALA A 71 -3.07 15.17 -7.57
CA ALA A 71 -3.06 16.64 -7.53
C ALA A 71 -2.17 17.21 -8.64
N TYR A 72 -0.97 16.66 -8.82
CA TYR A 72 -0.10 17.07 -9.94
C TYR A 72 -0.70 16.69 -11.30
N ALA A 73 -1.38 15.54 -11.40
CA ALA A 73 -2.12 15.14 -12.58
C ALA A 73 -3.14 16.21 -12.96
N TYR A 74 -3.97 16.56 -11.99
CA TYR A 74 -5.13 17.41 -12.17
C TYR A 74 -4.76 18.86 -12.42
N ASP A 75 -3.73 19.38 -11.76
CA ASP A 75 -3.35 20.79 -11.90
C ASP A 75 -2.38 21.03 -13.06
N ILE A 76 -1.47 20.07 -13.33
CA ILE A 76 -0.32 20.30 -14.22
C ILE A 76 -0.34 19.38 -15.44
N ALA A 77 -0.45 18.06 -15.24
CA ALA A 77 -0.25 17.11 -16.34
C ALA A 77 -1.44 17.05 -17.33
N VAL A 78 -2.67 17.00 -16.80
CA VAL A 78 -3.93 16.98 -17.55
C VAL A 78 -4.93 17.91 -16.83
N PRO A 79 -4.81 19.24 -17.05
CA PRO A 79 -5.56 20.25 -16.31
C PRO A 79 -7.07 19.98 -16.23
N GLY A 80 -7.60 19.90 -15.02
CA GLY A 80 -9.03 19.72 -14.75
C GLY A 80 -9.56 18.29 -14.88
N VAL A 81 -8.71 17.33 -15.25
CA VAL A 81 -9.10 15.93 -15.50
C VAL A 81 -8.26 14.95 -14.69
N GLY A 82 -6.94 15.15 -14.63
CA GLY A 82 -6.02 14.21 -13.98
C GLY A 82 -5.83 12.90 -14.77
N CYS A 83 -5.41 11.84 -14.08
CA CYS A 83 -5.30 10.50 -14.66
C CYS A 83 -5.51 9.38 -13.63
N PRO A 84 -6.71 9.32 -13.01
CA PRO A 84 -6.99 8.36 -11.94
C PRO A 84 -6.92 6.90 -12.43
N GLY A 85 -7.14 6.65 -13.72
CA GLY A 85 -7.25 5.31 -14.29
C GLY A 85 -8.70 4.93 -14.60
N PRO A 86 -8.96 3.67 -14.98
CA PRO A 86 -10.32 3.20 -15.22
C PRO A 86 -11.18 3.30 -13.95
N GLN A 87 -12.44 3.73 -14.11
CA GLN A 87 -13.43 3.66 -13.03
C GLN A 87 -14.03 2.26 -13.03
N HIS A 88 -13.91 1.54 -11.92
CA HIS A 88 -14.61 0.28 -11.70
C HIS A 88 -15.94 0.57 -11.02
N ASP A 89 -17.05 0.21 -11.66
CA ASP A 89 -18.36 0.23 -11.00
C ASP A 89 -18.36 -0.86 -9.92
N HIS A 90 -18.32 -0.44 -8.64
CA HIS A 90 -18.45 -1.37 -7.52
C HIS A 90 -19.90 -1.85 -7.41
N ASP A 91 -20.24 -2.93 -8.10
CA ASP A 91 -21.45 -3.71 -7.81
C ASP A 91 -21.31 -4.32 -6.41
N HIS A 92 -21.94 -3.72 -5.40
CA HIS A 92 -22.00 -4.27 -4.04
C HIS A 92 -22.81 -5.58 -4.00
N ALA A 93 -22.24 -6.67 -4.50
CA ALA A 93 -22.77 -8.01 -4.29
C ALA A 93 -22.53 -8.40 -2.82
N LYS A 94 -23.59 -8.33 -2.00
CA LYS A 94 -23.57 -8.84 -0.62
C LYS A 94 -23.19 -10.32 -0.61
N THR A 95 -21.94 -10.63 -0.33
CA THR A 95 -21.49 -12.01 -0.11
C THR A 95 -21.66 -12.35 1.36
N SER A 96 -22.65 -13.20 1.65
CA SER A 96 -22.85 -13.82 2.95
C SER A 96 -21.62 -14.65 3.34
N SER A 97 -20.98 -14.27 4.43
CA SER A 97 -19.85 -14.96 5.06
C SER A 97 -20.22 -16.41 5.40
N THR A 98 -19.59 -17.38 4.72
CA THR A 98 -19.60 -18.79 5.13
C THR A 98 -18.32 -19.05 5.91
N SER A 99 -18.48 -19.27 7.21
CA SER A 99 -17.39 -19.51 8.16
C SER A 99 -16.74 -20.89 7.93
N SER A 100 -15.44 -20.90 7.63
CA SER A 100 -14.64 -22.13 7.52
C SER A 100 -14.04 -22.50 8.88
N THR A 101 -14.50 -23.61 9.44
CA THR A 101 -13.98 -24.21 10.68
C THR A 101 -12.59 -24.80 10.45
N SER A 102 -11.59 -24.38 11.23
CA SER A 102 -10.22 -24.92 11.21
C SER A 102 -10.06 -26.08 12.20
N THR A 103 -9.77 -27.27 11.68
CA THR A 103 -9.47 -28.48 12.46
C THR A 103 -7.97 -28.61 12.68
N ALA A 104 -7.55 -28.73 13.95
CA ALA A 104 -6.16 -28.92 14.35
C ALA A 104 -5.66 -30.36 14.11
N ALA A 105 -4.37 -30.50 13.77
CA ALA A 105 -3.60 -31.72 14.01
C ALA A 105 -2.09 -31.42 14.11
N GLN A 106 -1.53 -31.69 15.30
CA GLN A 106 -0.10 -31.80 15.58
C GLN A 106 0.35 -33.25 15.30
N PRO A 107 1.63 -33.49 14.96
CA PRO A 107 2.40 -34.33 15.87
C PRO A 107 3.86 -33.89 16.08
N SER A 108 4.40 -34.41 17.19
CA SER A 108 5.71 -34.22 17.78
C SER A 108 6.67 -35.33 17.34
N SER A 109 7.97 -35.03 17.18
CA SER A 109 9.05 -36.03 17.29
C SER A 109 10.45 -35.40 17.48
N THR A 110 10.90 -35.47 18.74
CA THR A 110 12.22 -35.86 19.28
C THR A 110 13.55 -35.56 18.55
N ALA A 111 14.47 -35.07 19.37
CA ALA A 111 15.88 -34.76 19.17
C ALA A 111 16.77 -35.90 18.64
N SER A 112 17.82 -35.51 17.90
CA SER A 112 19.03 -36.30 17.68
C SER A 112 20.27 -35.46 17.98
N GLU A 113 21.16 -36.10 18.72
CA GLU A 113 22.39 -35.67 19.38
C GLU A 113 23.52 -35.36 18.37
N VAL A 114 24.33 -34.33 18.64
CA VAL A 114 25.50 -33.96 17.82
C VAL A 114 26.78 -34.29 18.61
N PRO A 115 27.68 -35.16 18.12
CA PRO A 115 28.97 -35.40 18.76
C PRO A 115 29.96 -34.27 18.44
N LYS A 116 30.69 -33.85 19.46
CA LYS A 116 31.76 -32.85 19.41
C LYS A 116 33.03 -33.49 18.83
N VAL A 117 33.60 -32.91 17.76
CA VAL A 117 34.95 -33.27 17.28
C VAL A 117 35.84 -32.02 17.30
N SER A 118 36.97 -32.17 17.99
CA SER A 118 38.07 -31.22 18.17
C SER A 118 38.95 -31.16 16.92
N GLN A 119 39.49 -30.00 16.59
CA GLN A 119 40.71 -29.87 15.77
C GLN A 119 41.64 -28.82 16.41
N ASP A 120 42.92 -29.20 16.43
CA ASP A 120 44.11 -28.53 17.00
C ASP A 120 44.30 -27.06 16.61
#